data_AF-A0A967MFY8-F1
#
_entry.id   AF-A0A967MFY8-F1
#
_cell.length_a   1.000
_cell.length_b   1.000
_cell.length_c   1.000
_cell.angle_alpha   90.00
_cell.angle_beta   90.00
_cell.angle_gamma   90.00
#
_symmetry.space_group_name_H-M   'P 1'
#
loop_
_entity.id
_entity.type
_entity.pdbx_description
1 polymer ?
#
loop_
_entity_poly.entity_id
_entity_poly.type
_entity_poly.pdbx_seq_one_letter_code
_entity_poly.pdbx_strand_id
1 'polypeptide(L)'
;AAEAAGEPLARVALAAVEAASEALERTPEQLDVLKRAGVVDAGGRGLTVVLAAFDTVLTGRRPLPRARELASRDLPEVALVEPRSSYSGPAFEVMYL
;
A
#
# COMPACT_ATOMS: atom_id res chain seq x y z
N ALA A 1 25.76 -16.46 16.95
CA ALA A 1 25.56 -17.04 15.60
C ALA A 1 24.35 -16.46 14.86
N ALA A 2 23.26 -16.07 15.55
CA ALA A 2 22.07 -15.48 14.90
C ALA A 2 22.25 -14.02 14.41
N GLU A 3 23.11 -13.22 15.03
CA GLU A 3 23.30 -11.81 14.66
C GLU A 3 23.87 -11.60 13.24
N ALA A 4 24.80 -12.46 12.80
CA ALA A 4 25.46 -12.29 11.49
C ALA A 4 24.53 -12.51 10.29
N ALA A 5 23.41 -13.22 10.46
CA ALA A 5 22.42 -13.44 9.40
C ALA A 5 21.36 -12.31 9.31
N GLY A 6 21.17 -11.55 10.39
CA GLY A 6 20.20 -10.45 10.44
C GLY A 6 20.63 -9.24 9.62
N GLU A 7 21.93 -8.92 9.59
CA GLU A 7 22.46 -7.77 8.87
C GLU A 7 22.38 -7.92 7.32
N PRO A 8 22.70 -9.09 6.72
CA PRO A 8 22.40 -9.36 5.32
C PRO A 8 20.90 -9.25 4.98
N LEU A 9 20.02 -9.78 5.83
CA LEU A 9 18.58 -9.76 5.61
C LEU A 9 18.01 -8.35 5.70
N ALA A 10 18.44 -7.57 6.70
CA ALA A 10 18.09 -6.16 6.85
C ALA A 10 18.48 -5.33 5.62
N ARG A 11 19.66 -5.60 5.02
CA ARG A 11 20.10 -4.94 3.79
C ARG A 11 19.20 -5.27 2.61
N VAL A 12 18.80 -6.54 2.47
CA VAL A 12 17.87 -6.97 1.41
C VAL A 12 16.49 -6.36 1.61
N ALA A 13 16.00 -6.30 2.86
CA ALA A 13 14.72 -5.68 3.17
C ALA A 13 14.69 -4.19 2.80
N LEU A 14 15.74 -3.44 3.16
CA LEU A 14 15.88 -2.04 2.77
C LEU A 14 15.90 -1.87 1.24
N ALA A 15 16.72 -2.66 0.54
CA ALA A 15 16.78 -2.60 -0.92
C ALA A 15 15.42 -2.92 -1.58
N ALA A 16 14.67 -3.87 -1.01
CA ALA A 16 13.32 -4.19 -1.48
C ALA A 16 12.34 -3.03 -1.28
N VAL A 17 12.41 -2.32 -0.15
CA VAL A 17 11.59 -1.12 0.12
C VAL A 17 11.89 0.00 -0.88
N GLU A 18 13.18 0.25 -1.15
CA GLU A 18 13.61 1.26 -2.12
C GLU A 18 13.13 0.94 -3.53
N ALA A 19 13.39 -0.29 -4.00
CA ALA A 19 12.96 -0.74 -5.31
C ALA A 19 11.43 -0.76 -5.47
N ALA A 20 10.69 -1.18 -4.43
CA ALA A 20 9.23 -1.17 -4.46
C ALA A 20 8.66 0.25 -4.47
N SER A 21 9.32 1.20 -3.79
CA SER A 21 8.91 2.60 -3.80
C SER A 21 9.09 3.24 -5.18
N GLU A 22 10.26 3.02 -5.81
CA GLU A 22 10.55 3.48 -7.17
C GLU A 22 9.57 2.84 -8.19
N ALA A 23 9.35 1.53 -8.09
CA ALA A 23 8.40 0.84 -8.95
C ALA A 23 6.98 1.41 -8.81
N LEU A 24 6.55 1.69 -7.57
CA LEU A 24 5.23 2.25 -7.29
C LEU A 24 5.06 3.63 -7.93
N GLU A 25 6.08 4.50 -7.87
CA GLU A 25 6.06 5.83 -8.49
C GLU A 25 5.88 5.78 -10.01
N ARG A 26 6.35 4.72 -10.67
CA ARG A 26 6.16 4.50 -12.12
C ARG A 26 4.82 3.88 -12.50
N THR A 27 4.05 3.34 -11.55
CA THR A 27 2.77 2.68 -11.86
C THR A 27 1.75 3.58 -12.61
N PRO A 28 1.69 4.91 -12.42
CA PRO A 28 0.84 5.76 -13.25
C PRO A 28 1.22 5.72 -14.74
N GLU A 29 2.49 5.47 -15.08
CA GLU A 29 2.97 5.45 -16.47
C GLU A 29 2.67 4.12 -17.18
N GLN A 30 2.32 3.08 -16.42
CA GLN A 30 2.10 1.73 -16.94
C GLN A 30 0.68 1.52 -17.47
N LEU A 31 -0.29 2.34 -17.02
CA LEU A 31 -1.69 2.27 -17.44
C LEU A 31 -2.30 3.67 -17.53
N ASP A 32 -2.96 3.98 -18.65
CA ASP A 32 -3.55 5.30 -18.89
C ASP A 32 -4.59 5.71 -17.84
N VAL A 33 -5.33 4.75 -17.26
CA VAL A 33 -6.32 5.04 -16.22
C VAL A 33 -5.67 5.55 -14.93
N LEU A 34 -4.53 4.98 -14.54
CA LEU A 34 -3.75 5.42 -13.38
C LEU A 34 -3.13 6.80 -13.65
N LYS A 35 -2.57 6.98 -14.86
CA LYS A 35 -2.03 8.26 -15.34
C LYS A 35 -3.05 9.40 -15.23
N ARG A 36 -4.24 9.21 -15.81
CA ARG A 36 -5.30 10.23 -15.83
C ARG A 36 -5.81 10.56 -14.43
N ALA A 37 -5.90 9.56 -13.56
CA ALA A 37 -6.36 9.75 -12.18
C ALA A 37 -5.27 10.32 -11.25
N GLY A 38 -4.01 10.38 -11.69
CA GLY A 38 -2.88 10.81 -10.87
C GLY A 38 -2.68 9.91 -9.65
N VAL A 39 -3.01 8.62 -9.76
CA VAL A 39 -2.89 7.63 -8.67
C VAL A 39 -1.92 6.54 -9.04
N VAL A 40 -1.32 5.95 -8.00
CA VAL A 40 -0.51 4.74 -8.12
C VAL A 40 -1.39 3.49 -8.04
N ASP A 41 -0.86 2.36 -8.46
CA ASP A 41 -1.50 1.05 -8.28
C ASP A 41 -1.73 0.72 -6.80
N ALA A 42 -2.94 0.28 -6.46
CA ALA A 42 -3.32 0.00 -5.08
C ALA A 42 -2.62 -1.25 -4.53
N GLY A 43 -2.44 -2.28 -5.37
CA GLY A 43 -1.75 -3.52 -4.99
C GLY A 43 -0.27 -3.28 -4.72
N GLY A 44 0.40 -2.55 -5.62
CA GLY A 44 1.77 -2.11 -5.47
C GLY A 44 1.97 -1.30 -4.20
N ARG A 45 1.03 -0.37 -3.89
CA ARG A 45 1.09 0.38 -2.63
C ARG A 45 0.98 -0.53 -1.40
N GLY A 46 0.07 -1.50 -1.44
CA GLY A 46 -0.08 -2.49 -0.37
C GLY A 46 1.22 -3.26 -0.14
N LEU A 47 1.86 -3.73 -1.22
CA LEU A 47 3.14 -4.44 -1.15
C LEU A 47 4.26 -3.57 -0.55
N THR A 48 4.40 -2.31 -0.99
CA THR A 48 5.42 -1.38 -0.43
C THR A 48 5.24 -1.18 1.07
N VAL A 49 4.00 -1.13 1.57
CA VAL A 49 3.71 -1.02 3.01
C VAL A 49 4.16 -2.27 3.77
N VAL A 50 3.88 -3.46 3.23
CA VAL A 50 4.32 -4.73 3.84
C VAL A 50 5.84 -4.82 3.90
N LEU A 51 6.54 -4.45 2.83
CA LEU A 51 8.01 -4.45 2.78
C LEU A 51 8.61 -3.44 3.78
N ALA A 52 8.02 -2.25 3.92
CA ALA A 52 8.46 -1.26 4.88
C ALA A 52 8.25 -1.72 6.34
N ALA A 53 7.13 -2.39 6.61
CA ALA A 53 6.87 -3.00 7.91
C ALA A 53 7.89 -4.12 8.21
N PHE A 54 8.24 -4.92 7.21
CA PHE A 54 9.26 -5.96 7.35
C PHE A 54 10.64 -5.38 7.68
N ASP A 55 11.12 -4.35 6.98
CA ASP A 55 12.36 -3.64 7.32
C ASP A 55 12.29 -3.04 8.74
N THR A 56 11.14 -2.47 9.12
CA THR A 56 10.93 -1.91 10.47
C THR A 56 11.09 -2.97 11.55
N VAL A 57 10.51 -4.17 11.35
CA VAL A 57 10.64 -5.29 12.30
C VAL A 57 12.07 -5.78 12.40
N LEU A 58 12.79 -5.86 11.28
CA LEU A 58 14.17 -6.36 11.25
C LEU A 58 15.17 -5.38 11.85
N THR A 59 14.94 -4.07 11.72
CA THR A 59 15.96 -3.05 12.01
C THR A 59 15.59 -2.13 13.17
N GLY A 60 14.33 -2.14 13.61
CA GLY A 60 13.80 -1.19 14.60
C GLY A 60 13.69 0.25 14.08
N ARG A 61 14.09 0.53 12.83
CA ARG A 61 13.96 1.85 12.22
C ARG A 61 12.53 2.03 11.74
N ARG A 62 11.88 3.11 12.19
CA ARG A 62 10.55 3.47 11.70
C ARG A 62 10.69 4.63 10.71
N PRO A 63 10.48 4.41 9.40
CA PRO A 63 10.40 5.52 8.47
C PRO A 63 9.21 6.40 8.85
N LEU A 64 9.43 7.71 8.94
CA LEU A 64 8.32 8.64 9.07
C LEU A 64 7.47 8.56 7.79
N PRO A 65 6.13 8.51 7.88
CA PRO A 65 5.28 8.59 6.71
C PRO A 65 5.65 9.85 5.94
N ARG A 66 6.04 9.73 4.66
CA ARG A 66 6.14 10.90 3.80
C ARG A 66 4.76 11.55 3.77
N ALA A 67 4.69 12.81 4.19
CA ALA A 67 3.48 13.60 4.05
C ALA A 67 3.09 13.57 2.57
N ARG A 68 1.98 12.92 2.26
CA ARG A 68 1.45 12.97 0.91
C ARG A 68 0.75 14.31 0.80
N GLU A 69 1.12 15.12 -0.19
CA GLU A 69 0.19 16.15 -0.65
C GLU A 69 -1.07 15.42 -1.08
N LEU A 70 -2.10 15.48 -0.23
CA LEU A 70 -3.45 15.17 -0.64
C LEU A 70 -3.74 16.21 -1.71
N ALA A 71 -3.65 15.82 -2.98
CA ALA A 71 -4.21 16.62 -4.06
C ALA A 71 -5.61 17.02 -3.61
N SER A 72 -5.87 18.33 -3.56
CA SER A 72 -7.19 18.86 -3.28
C SER A 72 -8.11 18.36 -4.37
N ARG A 73 -8.72 17.20 -4.14
CA ARG A 73 -9.76 16.68 -5.02
C ARG A 73 -10.99 17.50 -4.70
N ASP A 74 -11.63 18.01 -5.74
CA ASP A 74 -13.05 18.35 -5.68
C ASP A 74 -13.78 17.05 -5.40
N LEU A 75 -13.90 16.70 -4.12
CA LEU A 75 -14.71 15.58 -3.69
C LEU A 75 -16.15 15.96 -4.03
N PRO A 76 -16.89 15.14 -4.79
CA PRO A 76 -18.32 15.38 -4.93
C PRO A 76 -18.92 15.43 -3.54
N GLU A 77 -19.79 16.41 -3.30
CA GLU A 77 -20.55 16.51 -2.06
C GLU A 77 -21.25 15.16 -1.84
N VAL A 78 -20.79 14.41 -0.84
CA VAL A 78 -21.39 13.12 -0.51
C VAL A 78 -22.75 13.42 0.09
N ALA A 79 -23.78 13.38 -0.75
CA ALA A 79 -25.15 13.33 -0.28
C ALA A 79 -25.26 12.10 0.65
N LEU A 80 -25.52 12.34 1.93
CA LEU A 80 -25.78 11.28 2.89
C LEU A 80 -27.06 10.55 2.45
N VAL A 81 -26.90 9.46 1.71
CA VAL A 81 -28.00 8.54 1.44
C VAL A 81 -28.30 7.82 2.75
N GLU A 82 -29.52 7.95 3.27
CA GLU A 82 -29.94 7.20 4.44
C GLU A 82 -29.65 5.71 4.22
N PRO A 83 -29.07 5.00 5.21
CA PRO A 83 -28.73 3.61 5.06
C PRO A 83 -30.00 2.80 4.85
N ARG A 84 -30.27 2.39 3.60
CA ARG A 84 -31.23 1.31 3.34
C ARG A 84 -30.59 0.01 3.83
N SER A 85 -30.76 -0.26 5.11
CA SER A 85 -30.50 -1.58 5.68
C SER A 85 -31.53 -2.57 5.12
N SER A 86 -31.15 -3.28 4.06
CA SER A 86 -31.83 -4.52 3.66
C SER A 86 -30.87 -5.71 3.65
N TYR A 87 -29.70 -5.59 4.28
CA TYR A 87 -28.68 -6.63 4.28
C TYR A 87 -28.88 -7.57 5.47
N SER A 88 -29.21 -8.84 5.19
CA SER A 88 -29.54 -9.88 6.19
C SER A 88 -28.68 -11.15 6.05
N GLY A 89 -27.41 -11.05 5.66
CA GLY A 89 -26.54 -12.22 5.52
C GLY A 89 -25.06 -11.93 5.73
N PRO A 90 -24.19 -12.94 5.83
CA PRO A 90 -22.75 -12.74 5.90
C PRO A 90 -22.15 -12.39 4.53
N ALA A 91 -21.23 -11.42 4.51
CA ALA A 91 -20.67 -10.79 3.30
C ALA A 91 -19.47 -11.52 2.70
N PHE A 92 -19.46 -12.85 2.76
CA PHE A 92 -18.43 -13.65 2.10
C PHE A 92 -18.99 -15.02 1.72
N GLU A 93 -18.67 -15.44 0.50
CA GLU A 93 -18.90 -16.80 0.01
C GLU A 93 -17.55 -17.54 0.07
N VAL A 94 -17.47 -18.61 0.85
CA VAL A 94 -16.29 -19.49 0.88
C VAL A 94 -16.54 -20.63 -0.10
N MET A 95 -15.87 -20.61 -1.25
CA MET A 95 -15.84 -21.73 -2.16
C MET A 95 -14.81 -22.75 -1.64
N TYR A 96 -15.26 -23.88 -1.12
CA TYR A 96 -14.39 -25.03 -0.94
C TYR A 96 -14.20 -25.70 -2.31
N LEU A 97 -12.95 -25.79 -2.76
CA LEU A 97 -12.55 -26.64 -3.90
C LEU A 97 -12.57 -28.11 -3.50
#